data_AF-A0A352VV20-F1
#
_entry.id   AF-A0A352VV20-F1
#
_cell.length_a   1.000
_cell.length_b   1.000
_cell.length_c   1.000
_cell.angle_alpha   90.00
_cell.angle_beta   90.00
_cell.angle_gamma   90.00
#
_symmetry.space_group_name_H-M   'P 1'
#
loop_
_entity.id
_entity.type
_entity.pdbx_description
1 polymer ?
#
loop_
_entity_poly.entity_id
_entity_poly.type
_entity_poly.pdbx_seq_one_letter_code
_entity_poly.pdbx_strand_id
1 'polypeptide(L)'
;MFFSKKLSEKEIQALLEKIKIKYVEYGFEYGRGYFNLDKFYDRYYQAVNTGIDLETFFHAEVSAIEGIIKRIEDKKLQQISVPGESVMEKIFDEYAARLKKYRRITLHPRALEEIEKLYGCVTDLNDNYSAGLARLAGKLFRSRAKEAWAVVQYEMEQFTSSRINRLPPYFEDYCLSLAQAGPKPEDVLDAGYPLLKKAFRLFRSLNDFLSAARDEQSSIIHLRLPVGGKLYEYDGFFKLLQAEIRQIMHDFRFKGLE
;
A
#
# COMPACT_ATOMS: atom_id res chain seq x y z
N MET A 1 -52.15 26.79 -22.58
CA MET A 1 -50.91 27.59 -22.57
C MET A 1 -50.08 27.16 -21.37
N PHE A 2 -49.05 26.35 -21.58
CA PHE A 2 -48.05 26.06 -20.56
C PHE A 2 -46.83 26.92 -20.87
N PHE A 3 -46.52 27.87 -19.99
CA PHE A 3 -45.34 28.72 -20.11
C PHE A 3 -44.08 27.87 -19.87
N SER A 4 -43.37 27.52 -20.95
CA SER A 4 -41.96 27.10 -20.87
C SER A 4 -41.16 28.34 -20.51
N LYS A 5 -40.91 28.53 -19.22
CA LYS A 5 -40.04 29.57 -18.71
C LYS A 5 -38.61 29.08 -18.94
N LYS A 6 -38.02 29.39 -20.11
CA LYS A 6 -36.59 29.15 -20.38
C LYS A 6 -35.79 29.76 -19.24
N LEU A 7 -34.95 28.94 -18.60
CA LEU A 7 -34.06 29.37 -17.52
C LEU A 7 -33.26 30.60 -17.95
N SER A 8 -33.22 31.62 -17.09
CA SER A 8 -32.36 32.77 -17.30
C SER A 8 -30.89 32.35 -17.18
N GLU A 9 -30.00 33.11 -17.82
CA GLU A 9 -28.56 32.87 -17.80
C GLU A 9 -27.99 32.79 -16.36
N LYS A 10 -28.59 33.56 -15.42
CA LYS A 10 -28.27 33.50 -13.99
C LYS A 10 -28.70 32.20 -13.32
N GLU A 11 -29.85 31.65 -13.70
CA GLU A 11 -30.34 30.37 -13.17
C GLU A 11 -29.52 29.19 -13.71
N ILE A 12 -29.10 29.26 -14.97
CA ILE A 12 -28.18 28.30 -15.60
C ILE A 12 -26.84 28.27 -14.87
N GLN A 13 -26.27 29.44 -14.58
CA GLN A 13 -25.00 29.55 -13.86
C GLN A 13 -25.12 28.98 -12.43
N ALA A 14 -26.22 29.27 -11.73
CA ALA A 14 -26.46 28.74 -10.39
C ALA A 14 -26.64 27.22 -10.37
N LEU A 15 -27.26 26.63 -11.40
CA LEU A 15 -27.39 25.18 -11.56
C LEU A 15 -26.04 24.52 -11.87
N LEU A 16 -25.25 25.13 -12.75
CA LEU A 16 -23.91 24.68 -13.08
C LEU A 16 -23.00 24.62 -11.84
N GLU A 17 -23.04 25.66 -11.00
CA GLU A 17 -22.28 25.70 -9.75
C GLU A 17 -22.73 24.64 -8.76
N LYS A 18 -24.04 24.43 -8.61
CA LYS A 18 -24.59 23.36 -7.74
C LYS A 18 -24.15 21.98 -8.19
N ILE A 19 -24.19 21.70 -9.49
CA ILE A 19 -23.77 20.41 -10.05
C ILE A 19 -22.26 20.21 -9.88
N LYS A 20 -21.46 21.26 -10.12
CA LYS A 20 -20.02 21.26 -9.86
C LYS A 20 -19.70 20.88 -8.42
N ILE A 21 -20.35 21.51 -7.45
CA ILE A 21 -20.16 21.24 -6.02
C ILE A 21 -20.47 19.77 -5.73
N LYS A 22 -21.60 19.25 -6.23
CA LYS A 22 -21.97 17.84 -6.07
C LYS A 22 -20.94 16.88 -6.68
N TYR A 23 -20.38 17.18 -7.85
CA TYR A 23 -19.32 16.36 -8.45
C TYR A 23 -18.04 16.34 -7.62
N VAL A 24 -17.70 17.46 -6.96
CA VAL A 24 -16.54 17.53 -6.06
C VAL A 24 -16.80 16.79 -4.76
N GLU A 25 -17.95 17.03 -4.13
CA GLU A 25 -18.37 16.37 -2.88
C GLU A 25 -18.47 14.85 -3.07
N TYR A 26 -19.18 14.39 -4.11
CA TYR A 26 -19.31 12.96 -4.39
C TYR A 26 -18.04 12.34 -4.97
N GLY A 27 -17.19 13.13 -5.64
CA GLY A 27 -15.84 12.70 -6.01
C GLY A 27 -14.95 12.45 -4.80
N PHE A 28 -15.18 13.17 -3.70
CA PHE A 28 -14.52 12.95 -2.41
C PHE A 28 -15.13 11.75 -1.67
N GLU A 29 -16.45 11.64 -1.61
CA GLU A 29 -17.17 10.60 -0.86
C GLU A 29 -17.13 9.21 -1.52
N TYR A 30 -17.21 9.15 -2.85
CA TYR A 30 -17.33 7.90 -3.61
C TYR A 30 -16.14 7.64 -4.56
N GLY A 31 -15.23 8.61 -4.68
CA GLY A 31 -14.03 8.52 -5.49
C GLY A 31 -14.14 9.17 -6.88
N ARG A 32 -13.02 9.76 -7.32
CA ARG A 32 -12.89 10.50 -8.59
C ARG A 32 -13.08 9.65 -9.86
N GLY A 33 -13.13 8.33 -9.72
CA GLY A 33 -13.45 7.40 -10.82
C GLY A 33 -14.93 7.43 -11.22
N TYR A 34 -15.83 7.67 -10.28
CA TYR A 34 -17.27 7.74 -10.51
C TYR A 34 -17.75 9.17 -10.79
N PHE A 35 -17.19 10.13 -10.06
CA PHE A 35 -17.51 11.56 -10.21
C PHE A 35 -16.25 12.30 -10.66
N ASN A 36 -16.14 12.48 -11.98
CA ASN A 36 -15.04 13.20 -12.61
C ASN A 36 -15.57 14.53 -13.16
N LEU A 37 -15.06 15.62 -12.60
CA LEU A 37 -15.49 16.97 -12.93
C LEU A 37 -15.07 17.40 -14.34
N ASP A 38 -13.90 17.00 -14.81
CA ASP A 38 -13.40 17.34 -16.14
C ASP A 38 -14.29 16.71 -17.22
N LYS A 39 -14.68 15.45 -17.02
CA LYS A 39 -15.62 14.75 -17.91
C LYS A 39 -17.02 15.37 -17.90
N PHE A 40 -17.45 15.95 -16.78
CA PHE A 40 -18.69 16.72 -16.72
C PHE A 40 -18.59 17.98 -17.57
N TYR A 41 -17.50 18.73 -17.46
CA TYR A 41 -17.25 19.91 -18.28
C TYR A 41 -17.21 19.58 -19.77
N ASP A 42 -16.58 18.47 -20.16
CA ASP A 42 -16.57 18.01 -21.56
C ASP A 42 -18.00 17.82 -22.11
N ARG A 43 -18.88 17.17 -21.33
CA ARG A 43 -20.30 16.98 -21.71
C ARG A 43 -21.08 18.29 -21.74
N TYR A 44 -20.84 19.18 -20.79
CA TYR A 44 -21.46 20.49 -20.74
C TYR A 44 -21.10 21.34 -21.97
N TYR A 45 -19.82 21.40 -22.33
CA TYR A 45 -19.37 22.13 -23.52
C TYR A 45 -19.92 21.51 -24.82
N GLN A 46 -20.04 20.18 -24.88
CA GLN A 46 -20.71 19.51 -25.99
C GLN A 46 -22.18 19.90 -26.11
N ALA A 47 -22.92 19.94 -24.99
CA ALA A 47 -24.34 20.34 -24.99
C ALA A 47 -24.54 21.79 -25.48
N VAL A 48 -23.67 22.70 -25.04
CA VAL A 48 -23.65 24.10 -25.49
C VAL A 48 -23.36 24.17 -27.00
N ASN A 49 -22.33 23.47 -27.48
CA ASN A 49 -21.89 23.53 -28.87
C ASN A 49 -22.87 22.86 -29.85
N THR A 50 -23.63 21.87 -29.38
CA THR A 50 -24.62 21.16 -30.21
C THR A 50 -26.01 21.78 -30.15
N GLY A 51 -26.20 22.84 -29.35
CA GLY A 51 -27.47 23.54 -29.21
C GLY A 51 -28.54 22.74 -28.48
N ILE A 52 -28.14 21.78 -27.64
CA ILE A 52 -29.05 21.03 -26.78
C ILE A 52 -29.62 21.99 -25.73
N ASP A 53 -30.90 21.84 -25.43
CA ASP A 53 -31.56 22.60 -24.37
C ASP A 53 -30.90 22.31 -23.01
N LEU A 54 -30.34 23.37 -22.39
CA LEU A 54 -29.54 23.24 -21.17
C LEU A 54 -30.35 22.79 -19.97
N GLU A 55 -31.64 23.12 -19.93
CA GLU A 55 -32.56 22.63 -18.90
C GLU A 55 -32.69 21.10 -18.99
N THR A 56 -32.92 20.59 -20.21
CA THR A 56 -32.92 19.16 -20.49
C THR A 56 -31.59 18.49 -20.14
N PHE A 57 -30.46 19.12 -20.46
CA PHE A 57 -29.13 18.61 -20.11
C PHE A 57 -28.93 18.49 -18.59
N PHE A 58 -29.23 19.55 -17.82
CA PHE A 58 -29.04 19.52 -16.37
C PHE A 58 -29.98 18.53 -15.70
N HIS A 59 -31.21 18.37 -16.17
CA HIS A 59 -32.11 17.32 -15.68
C HIS A 59 -31.56 15.92 -15.92
N ALA A 60 -31.00 15.66 -17.11
CA ALA A 60 -30.36 14.40 -17.43
C ALA A 60 -29.12 14.16 -16.53
N GLU A 61 -28.33 15.21 -16.27
CA GLU A 61 -27.13 15.09 -15.45
C GLU A 61 -27.45 14.84 -13.97
N VAL A 62 -28.45 15.53 -13.42
CA VAL A 62 -28.93 15.25 -12.05
C VAL A 62 -29.43 13.82 -11.94
N SER A 63 -30.20 13.35 -12.93
CA SER A 63 -30.67 11.96 -12.99
C SER A 63 -29.51 10.96 -13.11
N ALA A 64 -28.44 11.31 -13.82
CA ALA A 64 -27.24 10.49 -13.93
C ALA A 64 -26.48 10.42 -12.60
N ILE A 65 -26.34 11.54 -11.89
CA ILE A 65 -25.75 11.58 -10.54
C ILE A 65 -26.55 10.68 -9.60
N GLU A 66 -27.87 10.86 -9.53
CA GLU A 66 -28.76 10.04 -8.69
C GLU A 66 -28.70 8.56 -9.09
N GLY A 67 -28.61 8.25 -10.39
CA GLY A 67 -28.43 6.89 -10.88
C GLY A 67 -27.08 6.27 -10.50
N ILE A 68 -26.00 7.05 -10.47
CA ILE A 68 -24.68 6.59 -10.00
C ILE A 68 -24.73 6.35 -8.49
N ILE A 69 -25.28 7.29 -7.71
CA ILE A 69 -25.46 7.14 -6.26
C ILE A 69 -26.29 5.90 -5.97
N LYS A 70 -27.46 5.76 -6.61
CA LYS A 70 -28.32 4.60 -6.45
C LYS A 70 -27.63 3.31 -6.85
N ARG A 71 -26.82 3.27 -7.91
CA ARG A 71 -26.03 2.08 -8.25
C ARG A 71 -24.93 1.79 -7.23
N ILE A 72 -24.34 2.81 -6.61
CA ILE A 72 -23.36 2.65 -5.55
C ILE A 72 -24.05 2.16 -4.28
N GLU A 73 -25.20 2.72 -3.92
CA GLU A 73 -26.03 2.31 -2.79
C GLU A 73 -26.64 0.93 -3.00
N ASP A 74 -27.13 0.61 -4.20
CA ASP A 74 -27.61 -0.72 -4.59
C ASP A 74 -26.43 -1.72 -4.63
N LYS A 75 -25.22 -1.31 -5.03
CA LYS A 75 -24.02 -2.14 -4.88
C LYS A 75 -23.62 -2.28 -3.41
N LYS A 76 -23.79 -1.26 -2.57
CA LYS A 76 -23.59 -1.36 -1.12
C LYS A 76 -24.65 -2.29 -0.51
N LEU A 77 -25.91 -2.21 -0.92
CA LEU A 77 -27.04 -3.05 -0.48
C LEU A 77 -26.97 -4.49 -1.00
N GLN A 78 -26.45 -4.70 -2.21
CA GLN A 78 -26.12 -6.01 -2.76
C GLN A 78 -24.82 -6.58 -2.16
N GLN A 79 -23.87 -5.73 -1.75
CA GLN A 79 -22.75 -6.10 -0.88
C GLN A 79 -23.19 -6.36 0.58
N ILE A 80 -24.36 -5.83 0.99
CA ILE A 80 -25.00 -6.13 2.29
C ILE A 80 -25.76 -7.48 2.26
N SER A 81 -26.04 -8.06 1.08
CA SER A 81 -26.38 -9.49 0.96
C SER A 81 -25.13 -10.36 0.83
N VAL A 82 -24.45 -10.48 1.97
CA VAL A 82 -23.49 -11.52 2.44
C VAL A 82 -22.03 -11.40 1.95
N PRO A 83 -21.00 -11.46 2.85
CA PRO A 83 -21.05 -11.71 4.30
C PRO A 83 -20.66 -10.50 5.17
N GLY A 84 -21.40 -10.30 6.27
CA GLY A 84 -21.44 -9.08 7.10
C GLY A 84 -20.15 -8.69 7.83
N GLU A 85 -20.24 -7.65 8.68
CA GLU A 85 -19.18 -7.15 9.58
C GLU A 85 -18.26 -8.26 10.11
N SER A 86 -18.80 -9.42 10.47
CA SER A 86 -18.02 -10.59 10.87
C SER A 86 -16.93 -11.08 9.90
N VAL A 87 -17.01 -10.86 8.58
CA VAL A 87 -15.97 -11.29 7.63
C VAL A 87 -14.89 -10.23 7.46
N MET A 88 -15.22 -8.94 7.47
CA MET A 88 -14.19 -7.90 7.53
C MET A 88 -13.50 -7.90 8.89
N GLU A 89 -14.24 -8.04 9.98
CA GLU A 89 -13.70 -8.29 11.31
C GLU A 89 -12.84 -9.55 11.32
N LYS A 90 -13.30 -10.68 10.76
CA LYS A 90 -12.44 -11.88 10.63
C LYS A 90 -11.20 -11.62 9.78
N ILE A 91 -11.27 -10.84 8.70
CA ILE A 91 -10.09 -10.52 7.88
C ILE A 91 -9.10 -9.63 8.66
N PHE A 92 -9.60 -8.65 9.42
CA PHE A 92 -8.80 -7.81 10.29
C PHE A 92 -8.23 -8.61 11.47
N ASP A 93 -9.01 -9.50 12.07
CA ASP A 93 -8.58 -10.41 13.13
C ASP A 93 -7.55 -11.42 12.62
N GLU A 94 -7.73 -11.99 11.43
CA GLU A 94 -6.76 -12.86 10.77
C GLU A 94 -5.48 -12.10 10.42
N TYR A 95 -5.59 -10.82 10.01
CA TYR A 95 -4.43 -9.97 9.75
C TYR A 95 -3.68 -9.62 11.05
N ALA A 96 -4.39 -9.17 12.09
CA ALA A 96 -3.83 -8.90 13.40
C ALA A 96 -3.21 -10.16 14.03
N ALA A 97 -3.86 -11.32 13.89
CA ALA A 97 -3.35 -12.60 14.35
C ALA A 97 -2.05 -12.99 13.65
N ARG A 98 -1.94 -12.75 12.33
CA ARG A 98 -0.69 -12.96 11.57
C ARG A 98 0.44 -12.07 12.07
N LEU A 99 0.15 -10.81 12.38
CA LEU A 99 1.15 -9.86 12.85
C LEU A 99 1.55 -10.04 14.32
N LYS A 100 0.70 -10.68 15.13
CA LYS A 100 0.90 -10.85 16.57
C LYS A 100 2.27 -11.44 16.93
N LYS A 101 2.77 -12.39 16.13
CA LYS A 101 4.06 -13.08 16.36
C LYS A 101 5.29 -12.18 16.23
N TYR A 102 5.20 -11.07 15.49
CA TYR A 102 6.33 -10.16 15.33
C TYR A 102 6.49 -9.29 16.57
N ARG A 103 7.74 -9.06 16.98
CA ARG A 103 8.05 -8.12 18.06
C ARG A 103 7.51 -6.74 17.70
N ARG A 104 6.88 -6.06 18.65
CA ARG A 104 6.49 -4.67 18.50
C ARG A 104 7.64 -3.79 19.00
N ILE A 105 8.14 -2.89 18.17
CA ILE A 105 9.12 -1.87 18.57
C ILE A 105 8.45 -0.50 18.45
N THR A 106 8.27 0.18 19.58
CA THR A 106 7.57 1.47 19.60
C THR A 106 8.38 2.55 18.90
N LEU A 107 7.76 3.21 17.92
CA LEU A 107 8.39 4.24 17.10
C LEU A 107 7.87 5.64 17.45
N HIS A 108 6.56 5.78 17.44
CA HIS A 108 5.87 7.06 17.60
C HIS A 108 4.45 6.82 18.14
N PRO A 109 3.88 7.70 18.99
CA PRO A 109 2.55 7.49 19.58
C PRO A 109 1.41 7.30 18.58
N ARG A 110 1.55 7.88 17.39
CA ARG A 110 0.59 7.79 16.28
C ARG A 110 0.96 6.73 15.23
N ALA A 111 2.02 5.95 15.45
CA ALA A 111 2.46 4.96 14.48
C ALA A 111 1.44 3.84 14.34
N LEU A 112 1.29 3.33 13.13
CA LEU A 112 0.50 2.14 12.86
C LEU A 112 1.17 0.92 13.51
N GLU A 113 0.38 0.04 14.12
CA GLU A 113 0.90 -1.16 14.76
C GLU A 113 1.66 -2.03 13.74
N GLU A 114 1.17 -2.10 12.51
CA GLU A 114 1.79 -2.80 11.39
C GLU A 114 3.22 -2.32 11.13
N ILE A 115 3.47 -1.02 11.23
CA ILE A 115 4.81 -0.44 11.00
C ILE A 115 5.74 -0.76 12.17
N GLU A 116 5.24 -0.72 13.41
CA GLU A 116 6.01 -1.10 14.59
C GLU A 116 6.32 -2.61 14.62
N LYS A 117 5.40 -3.43 14.11
CA LYS A 117 5.60 -4.88 13.91
C LYS A 117 6.55 -5.17 12.75
N LEU A 118 6.47 -4.40 11.66
CA LEU A 118 7.43 -4.47 10.57
C LEU A 118 8.84 -4.14 11.06
N TYR A 119 8.99 -3.13 11.91
CA TYR A 119 10.28 -2.79 12.48
C TYR A 119 10.87 -3.93 13.28
N GLY A 120 10.08 -4.54 14.17
CA GLY A 120 10.51 -5.73 14.89
C GLY A 120 10.87 -6.88 13.95
N CYS A 121 10.03 -7.15 12.94
CA CYS A 121 10.26 -8.20 11.95
C CYS A 121 11.59 -8.04 11.20
N VAL A 122 11.89 -6.85 10.66
CA VAL A 122 13.13 -6.64 9.90
C VAL A 122 14.36 -6.66 10.83
N THR A 123 14.21 -6.18 12.06
CA THR A 123 15.27 -6.28 13.08
C THR A 123 15.55 -7.74 13.43
N ASP A 124 14.53 -8.54 13.70
CA ASP A 124 14.65 -9.96 14.01
C ASP A 124 15.27 -10.74 12.84
N LEU A 125 14.88 -10.41 11.60
CA LEU A 125 15.47 -10.98 10.40
C LEU A 125 16.96 -10.65 10.31
N ASN A 126 17.35 -9.39 10.56
CA ASN A 126 18.74 -8.97 10.56
C ASN A 126 19.56 -9.68 11.64
N ASP A 127 19.07 -9.69 12.87
CA ASP A 127 19.77 -10.27 14.01
C ASP A 127 20.00 -11.79 13.81
N ASN A 128 19.02 -12.48 13.21
CA ASN A 128 19.10 -13.92 13.00
C ASN A 128 19.88 -14.33 11.76
N TYR A 129 19.83 -13.57 10.65
CA TYR A 129 20.32 -14.03 9.35
C TYR A 129 21.50 -13.23 8.77
N SER A 130 21.79 -12.02 9.26
CA SER A 130 22.83 -11.14 8.67
C SER A 130 24.21 -11.83 8.56
N ALA A 131 24.65 -12.52 9.60
CA ALA A 131 25.92 -13.24 9.62
C ALA A 131 25.96 -14.40 8.60
N GLY A 132 24.86 -15.15 8.47
CA GLY A 132 24.73 -16.22 7.48
C GLY A 132 24.71 -15.69 6.06
N LEU A 133 23.97 -14.61 5.82
CA LEU A 133 23.90 -13.93 4.53
C LEU A 133 25.24 -13.34 4.10
N ALA A 134 25.95 -12.64 4.99
CA ALA A 134 27.27 -12.09 4.70
C ALA A 134 28.30 -13.19 4.40
N ARG A 135 28.26 -14.30 5.17
CA ARG A 135 29.12 -15.46 4.92
C ARG A 135 28.83 -16.12 3.58
N LEU A 136 27.55 -16.26 3.24
CA LEU A 136 27.11 -16.78 1.94
C LEU A 136 27.62 -15.87 0.81
N ALA A 137 27.35 -14.56 0.89
CA ALA A 137 27.77 -13.58 -0.10
C ALA A 137 29.29 -13.55 -0.31
N GLY A 138 30.08 -13.65 0.76
CA GLY A 138 31.54 -13.70 0.69
C GLY A 138 32.11 -14.95 0.00
N LYS A 139 31.28 -15.95 -0.29
CA LYS A 139 31.66 -17.17 -1.02
C LYS A 139 31.14 -17.24 -2.44
N LEU A 140 30.29 -16.29 -2.85
CA LEU A 140 29.77 -16.22 -4.21
C LEU A 140 30.79 -15.53 -5.13
N PHE A 141 30.93 -16.05 -6.35
CA PHE A 141 31.95 -15.60 -7.29
C PHE A 141 31.36 -14.75 -8.41
N ARG A 142 30.12 -15.03 -8.86
CA ARG A 142 29.53 -14.33 -10.02
C ARG A 142 29.05 -12.92 -9.70
N SER A 143 29.03 -12.07 -10.72
CA SER A 143 28.61 -10.67 -10.63
C SER A 143 27.15 -10.54 -10.20
N ARG A 144 26.23 -11.32 -10.79
CA ARG A 144 24.79 -11.21 -10.52
C ARG A 144 24.44 -11.39 -9.03
N ALA A 145 25.00 -12.39 -8.37
CA ALA A 145 24.72 -12.62 -6.96
C ALA A 145 25.37 -11.55 -6.06
N LYS A 146 26.54 -11.02 -6.45
CA LYS A 146 27.18 -9.89 -5.76
C LYS A 146 26.40 -8.59 -5.91
N GLU A 147 25.88 -8.31 -7.10
CA GLU A 147 25.02 -7.15 -7.38
C GLU A 147 23.72 -7.24 -6.57
N ALA A 148 23.06 -8.41 -6.58
CA ALA A 148 21.87 -8.63 -5.78
C ALA A 148 22.15 -8.49 -4.27
N TRP A 149 23.30 -9.00 -3.80
CA TRP A 149 23.73 -8.81 -2.41
C TRP A 149 23.96 -7.35 -2.04
N ALA A 150 24.60 -6.56 -2.92
CA ALA A 150 24.83 -5.14 -2.65
C ALA A 150 23.50 -4.38 -2.44
N VAL A 151 22.46 -4.72 -3.22
CA VAL A 151 21.11 -4.15 -3.03
C VAL A 151 20.52 -4.59 -1.69
N VAL A 152 20.60 -5.88 -1.35
CA VAL A 152 20.11 -6.41 -0.07
C VAL A 152 20.81 -5.72 1.10
N GLN A 153 22.13 -5.61 1.04
CA GLN A 153 22.93 -5.00 2.11
C GLN A 153 22.51 -3.53 2.30
N TYR A 154 22.42 -2.76 1.21
CA TYR A 154 21.99 -1.38 1.27
C TYR A 154 20.59 -1.23 1.90
N GLU A 155 19.61 -1.99 1.41
CA GLU A 155 18.23 -1.92 1.92
C GLU A 155 18.15 -2.36 3.39
N MET A 156 18.84 -3.44 3.78
CA MET A 156 18.92 -3.90 5.18
C MET A 156 19.51 -2.81 6.07
N GLU A 157 20.60 -2.16 5.67
CA GLU A 157 21.20 -1.05 6.41
C GLU A 157 20.20 0.10 6.62
N GLN A 158 19.38 0.44 5.62
CA GLN A 158 18.37 1.50 5.78
C GLN A 158 17.27 1.15 6.81
N PHE A 159 17.00 -0.13 7.01
CA PHE A 159 16.01 -0.61 7.98
C PHE A 159 16.60 -0.86 9.38
N THR A 160 17.90 -1.10 9.53
CA THR A 160 18.47 -1.57 10.80
C THR A 160 19.60 -0.72 11.37
N SER A 161 20.25 0.13 10.57
CA SER A 161 21.36 0.97 11.05
C SER A 161 20.86 2.08 11.98
N SER A 162 20.80 1.78 13.27
CA SER A 162 20.53 2.79 14.29
C SER A 162 21.81 3.57 14.56
N ARG A 163 21.82 4.87 14.27
CA ARG A 163 22.89 5.77 14.72
C ARG A 163 22.66 6.09 16.21
N ILE A 164 23.70 6.49 16.94
CA ILE A 164 23.58 6.83 18.38
C ILE A 164 22.37 7.75 18.59
N ASN A 165 21.40 7.29 19.39
CA ASN A 165 20.13 7.98 19.68
C ASN A 165 19.25 8.33 18.46
N ARG A 166 19.32 7.56 17.37
CA ARG A 166 18.44 7.74 16.20
C ARG A 166 17.86 6.42 15.71
N LEU A 167 16.65 6.52 15.18
CA LEU A 167 15.99 5.44 14.44
C LEU A 167 16.76 5.14 13.14
N PRO A 168 16.61 3.94 12.57
CA PRO A 168 17.10 3.67 11.23
C PRO A 168 16.46 4.61 10.19
N PRO A 169 17.19 4.96 9.11
CA PRO A 169 16.78 6.01 8.17
C PRO A 169 15.33 5.92 7.68
N TYR A 170 14.86 4.73 7.31
CA TYR A 170 13.50 4.56 6.81
C TYR A 170 12.41 4.75 7.87
N PHE A 171 12.71 4.43 9.14
CA PHE A 171 11.79 4.70 10.23
C PHE A 171 11.86 6.16 10.70
N GLU A 172 13.02 6.81 10.59
CA GLU A 172 13.17 8.26 10.80
C GLU A 172 12.33 9.04 9.77
N ASP A 173 12.44 8.70 8.47
CA ASP A 173 11.61 9.27 7.39
C ASP A 173 10.11 9.11 7.66
N TYR A 174 9.70 7.94 8.13
CA TYR A 174 8.30 7.65 8.48
C TYR A 174 7.83 8.52 9.65
N CYS A 175 8.61 8.60 10.73
CA CYS A 175 8.27 9.44 11.88
C CYS A 175 8.16 10.92 11.49
N LEU A 176 9.03 11.40 10.60
CA LEU A 176 8.95 12.77 10.07
C LEU A 176 7.69 12.99 9.23
N SER A 177 7.36 12.03 8.35
CA SER A 177 6.15 12.07 7.54
C SER A 177 4.89 12.05 8.41
N LEU A 178 4.90 11.26 9.49
CA LEU A 178 3.80 11.15 10.45
C LEU A 178 3.65 12.41 11.32
N ALA A 179 4.75 13.10 11.64
CA ALA A 179 4.71 14.39 12.32
C ALA A 179 4.08 15.50 11.46
N GLN A 180 4.21 15.39 10.13
CA GLN A 180 3.60 16.30 9.17
C GLN A 180 2.18 15.89 8.76
N ALA A 181 1.80 14.63 9.00
CA ALA A 181 0.49 14.10 8.67
C ALA A 181 -0.63 14.75 9.50
N GLY A 182 -1.73 15.08 8.82
CA GLY A 182 -2.95 15.57 9.44
C GLY A 182 -3.53 14.58 10.45
N PRO A 183 -4.52 14.98 11.27
CA PRO A 183 -5.03 14.15 12.36
C PRO A 183 -5.86 12.97 11.88
N LYS A 184 -6.20 12.88 10.60
CA LYS A 184 -7.12 11.87 10.10
C LYS A 184 -6.42 10.52 9.94
N PRO A 185 -7.14 9.39 10.11
CA PRO A 185 -6.57 8.05 9.93
C PRO A 185 -5.95 7.83 8.54
N GLU A 186 -6.51 8.44 7.50
CA GLU A 186 -6.00 8.32 6.13
C GLU A 186 -4.61 8.94 5.99
N ASP A 187 -4.36 10.09 6.63
CA ASP A 187 -3.07 10.78 6.59
C ASP A 187 -1.97 9.91 7.24
N VAL A 188 -2.31 9.15 8.27
CA VAL A 188 -1.41 8.21 8.97
C VAL A 188 -1.10 6.98 8.11
N LEU A 189 -2.11 6.46 7.40
CA LEU A 189 -1.96 5.37 6.44
C LEU A 189 -1.08 5.78 5.25
N ASP A 190 -1.31 6.96 4.70
CA ASP A 190 -0.54 7.52 3.58
C ASP A 190 0.93 7.71 3.96
N ALA A 191 1.22 8.13 5.20
CA ALA A 191 2.59 8.21 5.70
C ALA A 191 3.28 6.83 5.80
N GLY A 192 2.53 5.77 6.13
CA GLY A 192 3.06 4.40 6.29
C GLY A 192 3.30 3.66 4.97
N TYR A 193 2.52 3.96 3.93
CA TYR A 193 2.55 3.24 2.66
C TYR A 193 3.92 3.23 1.95
N PRO A 194 4.68 4.36 1.87
CA PRO A 194 6.02 4.35 1.30
C PRO A 194 6.98 3.40 2.02
N LEU A 195 6.86 3.28 3.35
CA LEU A 195 7.71 2.41 4.15
C LEU A 195 7.39 0.94 3.90
N LEU A 196 6.11 0.57 3.82
CA LEU A 196 5.69 -0.78 3.41
C LEU A 196 6.26 -1.13 2.03
N LYS A 197 6.17 -0.21 1.06
CA LYS A 197 6.71 -0.42 -0.28
C LYS A 197 8.23 -0.66 -0.29
N LYS A 198 8.98 0.09 0.52
CA LYS A 198 10.43 -0.13 0.73
C LYS A 198 10.69 -1.53 1.32
N ALA A 199 9.89 -1.97 2.30
CA ALA A 199 10.05 -3.31 2.89
C ALA A 199 9.77 -4.45 1.91
N PHE A 200 8.72 -4.32 1.09
CA PHE A 200 8.44 -5.28 0.01
C PHE A 200 9.60 -5.39 -0.98
N ARG A 201 10.24 -4.25 -1.31
CA ARG A 201 11.43 -4.25 -2.14
C ARG A 201 12.57 -5.02 -1.48
N LEU A 202 12.86 -4.78 -0.20
CA LEU A 202 13.86 -5.54 0.55
C LEU A 202 13.61 -7.05 0.47
N PHE A 203 12.40 -7.51 0.78
CA PHE A 203 12.07 -8.94 0.75
C PHE A 203 12.20 -9.55 -0.64
N ARG A 204 11.84 -8.80 -1.68
CA ARG A 204 12.04 -9.20 -3.07
C ARG A 204 13.54 -9.31 -3.40
N SER A 205 14.33 -8.30 -3.04
CA SER A 205 15.78 -8.30 -3.26
C SER A 205 16.47 -9.47 -2.54
N LEU A 206 16.02 -9.82 -1.34
CA LEU A 206 16.48 -11.01 -0.63
C LEU A 206 16.16 -12.29 -1.40
N ASN A 207 14.94 -12.43 -1.92
CA ASN A 207 14.57 -13.60 -2.72
C ASN A 207 15.33 -13.67 -4.05
N ASP A 208 15.61 -12.53 -4.69
CA ASP A 208 16.41 -12.44 -5.91
C ASP A 208 17.87 -12.84 -5.63
N PHE A 209 18.45 -12.37 -4.51
CA PHE A 209 19.77 -12.77 -4.05
C PHE A 209 19.86 -14.28 -3.80
N LEU A 210 18.89 -14.85 -3.07
CA LEU A 210 18.86 -16.28 -2.80
C LEU A 210 18.73 -17.08 -4.10
N SER A 211 17.87 -16.64 -5.01
CA SER A 211 17.72 -17.29 -6.32
C SER A 211 19.04 -17.28 -7.10
N ALA A 212 19.75 -16.14 -7.13
CA ALA A 212 21.06 -16.05 -7.77
C ALA A 212 22.13 -16.92 -7.08
N ALA A 213 22.12 -16.98 -5.75
CA ALA A 213 23.04 -17.83 -4.99
C ALA A 213 22.80 -19.33 -5.27
N ARG A 214 21.55 -19.73 -5.50
CA ARG A 214 21.19 -21.10 -5.86
C ARG A 214 21.78 -21.52 -7.21
N ASP A 215 21.88 -20.60 -8.16
CA ASP A 215 22.54 -20.87 -9.46
C ASP A 215 24.04 -21.17 -9.31
N GLU A 216 24.63 -20.87 -8.14
CA GLU A 216 26.03 -21.13 -7.77
C GLU A 216 26.17 -22.25 -6.72
N GLN A 217 25.11 -23.01 -6.43
CA GLN A 217 25.03 -23.99 -5.32
C GLN A 217 26.21 -24.96 -5.25
N SER A 218 26.74 -25.41 -6.39
CA SER A 218 27.89 -26.33 -6.43
C SER A 218 29.14 -25.79 -5.73
N SER A 219 29.30 -24.46 -5.66
CA SER A 219 30.44 -23.81 -5.01
C SER A 219 30.29 -23.62 -3.49
N ILE A 220 29.08 -23.84 -2.96
CA ILE A 220 28.69 -23.42 -1.60
C ILE A 220 27.93 -24.49 -0.80
N ILE A 221 27.66 -25.66 -1.38
CA ILE A 221 26.86 -26.72 -0.75
C ILE A 221 27.43 -27.22 0.58
N HIS A 222 28.74 -27.13 0.77
CA HIS A 222 29.42 -27.53 2.01
C HIS A 222 29.41 -26.44 3.10
N LEU A 223 28.86 -25.25 2.83
CA LEU A 223 28.83 -24.17 3.80
C LEU A 223 27.88 -24.50 4.96
N ARG A 224 28.37 -24.21 6.16
CA ARG A 224 27.54 -24.12 7.36
C ARG A 224 27.30 -22.66 7.68
N LEU A 225 26.04 -22.28 7.74
CA LEU A 225 25.60 -20.89 7.88
C LEU A 225 24.93 -20.71 9.25
N PRO A 226 25.35 -19.70 10.03
CA PRO A 226 24.73 -19.39 11.32
C PRO A 226 23.35 -18.78 11.12
N VAL A 227 22.38 -19.22 11.93
CA VAL A 227 21.05 -18.62 12.10
C VAL A 227 20.70 -18.65 13.59
N GLY A 228 20.51 -17.49 14.21
CA GLY A 228 20.09 -17.38 15.61
C GLY A 228 20.96 -18.21 16.58
N GLY A 229 22.27 -18.24 16.35
CA GLY A 229 23.24 -19.01 17.17
C GLY A 229 23.35 -20.51 16.85
N LYS A 230 22.55 -21.05 15.91
CA LYS A 230 22.66 -22.43 15.43
C LYS A 230 23.32 -22.48 14.05
N LEU A 231 23.99 -23.58 13.71
CA LEU A 231 24.58 -23.80 12.38
C LEU A 231 23.66 -24.68 11.54
N TYR A 232 23.42 -24.26 10.30
CA TYR A 232 22.64 -25.00 9.32
C TYR A 232 23.50 -25.30 8.09
N GLU A 233 23.29 -26.45 7.46
CA GLU A 233 23.80 -26.69 6.12
C GLU A 233 23.14 -25.74 5.11
N TYR A 234 23.81 -25.49 3.98
CA TYR A 234 23.34 -24.56 2.95
C TYR A 234 21.87 -24.77 2.58
N ASP A 235 21.46 -26.00 2.28
CA ASP A 235 20.08 -26.32 1.90
C ASP A 235 19.08 -26.05 3.03
N GLY A 236 19.48 -26.30 4.28
CA GLY A 236 18.67 -26.04 5.46
C GLY A 236 18.48 -24.54 5.69
N PHE A 237 19.58 -23.77 5.63
CA PHE A 237 19.55 -22.31 5.69
C PHE A 237 18.66 -21.72 4.61
N PHE A 238 18.83 -22.17 3.37
CA PHE A 238 18.11 -21.67 2.21
C PHE A 238 16.60 -21.88 2.34
N LYS A 239 16.18 -23.11 2.66
CA LYS A 239 14.77 -23.45 2.84
C LYS A 239 14.14 -22.66 3.98
N LEU A 240 14.86 -22.53 5.10
CA LEU A 240 14.41 -21.80 6.27
C LEU A 240 14.17 -20.32 5.93
N LEU A 241 15.18 -19.64 5.40
CA LEU A 241 15.09 -18.22 5.09
C LEU A 241 14.05 -17.93 3.98
N GLN A 242 13.98 -18.79 2.95
CA GLN A 242 12.99 -18.62 1.88
C GLN A 242 11.55 -18.86 2.37
N ALA A 243 11.35 -19.78 3.32
CA ALA A 243 10.06 -19.95 3.98
C ALA A 243 9.70 -18.72 4.81
N GLU A 244 10.66 -18.18 5.57
CA GLU A 244 10.48 -16.99 6.40
C GLU A 244 10.14 -15.74 5.57
N ILE A 245 10.90 -15.46 4.50
CA ILE A 245 10.61 -14.33 3.60
C ILE A 245 9.20 -14.45 3.00
N ARG A 246 8.81 -15.64 2.53
CA ARG A 246 7.48 -15.87 1.97
C ARG A 246 6.38 -15.64 3.01
N GLN A 247 6.60 -16.10 4.23
CA GLN A 247 5.66 -15.89 5.32
C GLN A 247 5.54 -14.41 5.68
N ILE A 248 6.66 -13.69 5.77
CA ILE A 248 6.67 -12.24 6.04
C ILE A 248 5.92 -11.49 4.94
N MET A 249 6.22 -11.76 3.68
CA MET A 249 5.53 -11.13 2.55
C MET A 249 4.03 -11.42 2.55
N HIS A 250 3.62 -12.64 2.94
CA HIS A 250 2.22 -13.00 3.09
C HIS A 250 1.54 -12.24 4.24
N ASP A 251 2.22 -12.09 5.37
CA ASP A 251 1.67 -11.48 6.57
C ASP A 251 1.55 -9.96 6.44
N PHE A 252 2.48 -9.30 5.74
CA PHE A 252 2.46 -7.86 5.50
C PHE A 252 1.73 -7.45 4.22
N ARG A 253 1.10 -8.39 3.49
CA ARG A 253 0.41 -8.11 2.22
C ARG A 253 -0.85 -7.26 2.45
N PHE A 254 -0.73 -5.96 2.21
CA PHE A 254 -1.88 -5.06 2.09
C PHE A 254 -2.51 -5.23 0.70
N LYS A 255 -3.82 -5.48 0.63
CA LYS A 255 -4.59 -5.43 -0.63
C LYS A 255 -4.53 -3.98 -1.14
N GLY A 256 -3.74 -3.72 -2.19
CA GLY A 256 -3.53 -2.38 -2.77
C GLY A 256 -2.10 -2.07 -3.23
N LEU A 257 -1.12 -2.93 -2.92
CA LEU A 257 0.28 -2.79 -3.35
C LEU A 257 0.61 -3.51 -4.68
N GLU A 258 -0.39 -3.97 -5.42
CA GLU A 258 -0.27 -4.66 -6.73
C GLU A 258 -0.40 -3.69 -7.91
#